data_AF-F8B146-F1
#
_entry.id   AF-F8B146-F1
#
_cell.length_a   1.000
_cell.length_b   1.000
_cell.length_c   1.000
_cell.angle_alpha   90.00
_cell.angle_beta   90.00
_cell.angle_gamma   90.00
#
_symmetry.space_group_name_H-M   'P 1'
#
loop_
_entity.id
_entity.type
_entity.pdbx_description
1 polymer ?
#
loop_
_entity_poly.entity_id
_entity_poly.type
_entity_poly.pdbx_seq_one_letter_code
_entity_poly.pdbx_strand_id
1 'polypeptide(L)'
;MNSEDAAGQLRSAGLRVTAPRLAVLASLAEGAHLSVETIAQGARARLGSLSLQAVYDNLDVLAAAGLVRRFEPAGHPARFELRVGDNHHHLVCRVCTAVYDVDCVIGARPCLSPSDDHGFVIDEAEVTFWGICADCQARAIADVGGGSGARANADADTAGDAGADAGADGSAPAGTRPRRAVPSVRES
;
A
#
# COMPACT_ATOMS: atom_id res chain seq x y z
N MET A 1 4.67 -15.28 1.47
CA MET A 1 6.00 -15.87 1.73
C MET A 1 5.88 -16.93 2.82
N ASN A 2 6.38 -18.15 2.62
CA ASN A 2 6.41 -19.17 3.68
C ASN A 2 7.69 -19.03 4.53
N SER A 3 7.72 -19.58 5.75
CA SER A 3 8.84 -19.46 6.69
C SER A 3 10.16 -20.05 6.16
N GLU A 4 10.10 -21.17 5.44
CA GLU A 4 11.29 -21.81 4.84
C GLU A 4 11.92 -20.94 3.74
N ASP A 5 11.07 -20.28 2.96
CA ASP A 5 11.46 -19.32 1.92
C ASP A 5 12.14 -18.09 2.53
N ALA A 6 11.55 -17.51 3.58
CA ALA A 6 12.12 -16.39 4.33
C ALA A 6 13.49 -16.71 4.94
N ALA A 7 13.65 -17.91 5.53
CA ALA A 7 14.93 -18.34 6.08
C ALA A 7 15.98 -18.54 4.97
N GLY A 8 15.57 -19.03 3.79
CA GLY A 8 16.43 -19.15 2.61
C GLY A 8 16.93 -17.80 2.11
N GLN A 9 16.05 -16.82 1.98
CA GLN A 9 16.38 -15.46 1.57
C GLN A 9 17.37 -14.78 2.53
N LEU A 10 17.13 -14.89 3.84
CA LEU A 10 18.05 -14.36 4.86
C LEU A 10 19.45 -14.94 4.74
N ARG A 11 19.57 -16.27 4.60
CA ARG A 11 20.89 -16.93 4.44
C ARG A 11 21.57 -16.50 3.14
N SER A 12 20.82 -16.41 2.05
CA SER A 12 21.36 -16.01 0.74
C SER A 12 21.85 -14.57 0.76
N ALA A 13 21.24 -13.70 1.58
CA ALA A 13 21.67 -12.33 1.82
C ALA A 13 22.76 -12.20 2.91
N GLY A 14 23.32 -13.32 3.41
CA GLY A 14 24.37 -13.31 4.44
C GLY A 14 23.87 -12.92 5.85
N LEU A 15 22.56 -12.85 6.06
CA LEU A 15 21.97 -12.48 7.33
C LEU A 15 21.72 -13.70 8.23
N ARG A 16 22.01 -13.55 9.52
CA ARG A 16 21.60 -14.54 10.53
C ARG A 16 20.08 -14.69 10.52
N VAL A 17 19.59 -15.93 10.49
CA VAL A 17 18.18 -16.25 10.65
C VAL A 17 17.78 -16.09 12.11
N THR A 18 16.90 -15.14 12.41
CA THR A 18 16.42 -14.85 13.77
C THR A 18 14.90 -14.80 13.79
N ALA A 19 14.29 -15.12 14.94
CA ALA A 19 12.84 -15.05 15.08
C ALA A 19 12.28 -13.64 14.79
N PRO A 20 12.91 -12.52 15.24
CA PRO A 20 12.50 -11.17 14.83
C PRO A 20 12.51 -10.92 13.32
N ARG A 21 13.58 -11.32 12.59
CA ARG A 21 13.65 -11.12 11.14
C ARG A 21 12.59 -11.91 10.40
N LEU A 22 12.40 -13.17 10.79
CA LEU A 22 11.35 -14.01 10.21
C LEU A 22 9.96 -13.44 10.48
N ALA A 23 9.71 -12.93 11.69
CA ALA A 23 8.43 -12.31 12.04
C ALA A 23 8.19 -11.02 11.25
N VAL A 24 9.19 -10.14 11.10
CA VAL A 24 9.07 -8.91 10.29
C VAL A 24 8.80 -9.23 8.83
N LEU A 25 9.56 -10.16 8.23
CA LEU A 25 9.35 -10.60 6.85
C LEU A 25 7.97 -11.27 6.66
N ALA A 26 7.51 -12.05 7.63
CA ALA A 26 6.18 -12.65 7.59
C ALA A 26 5.07 -11.59 7.67
N SER A 27 5.21 -10.58 8.53
CA SER A 27 4.26 -9.45 8.59
C SER A 27 4.21 -8.67 7.29
N LEU A 28 5.36 -8.39 6.69
CA LEU A 28 5.44 -7.71 5.39
C LEU A 28 4.79 -8.52 4.26
N ALA A 29 4.77 -9.84 4.35
CA ALA A 29 4.11 -10.68 3.36
C ALA A 29 2.57 -10.62 3.38
N GLU A 30 1.97 -9.95 4.37
CA GLU A 30 0.51 -9.80 4.53
C GLU A 30 -0.07 -8.58 3.81
N GLY A 31 0.77 -7.68 3.28
CA GLY A 31 0.32 -6.52 2.53
C GLY A 31 1.38 -5.97 1.57
N ALA A 32 0.97 -5.06 0.69
CA ALA A 32 1.88 -4.48 -0.30
C ALA A 32 2.79 -3.42 0.32
N HIS A 33 2.22 -2.38 0.95
CA HIS A 33 2.95 -1.22 1.47
C HIS A 33 2.59 -0.95 2.94
N LEU A 34 3.29 -1.58 3.87
CA LEU A 34 2.94 -1.50 5.29
C LEU A 34 3.68 -0.38 6.00
N SER A 35 3.02 0.26 6.98
CA SER A 35 3.76 1.10 7.93
C SER A 35 4.48 0.24 8.95
N VAL A 36 5.46 0.85 9.63
CA VAL A 36 6.17 0.22 10.74
C VAL A 36 5.23 -0.23 11.87
N GLU A 37 4.14 0.49 12.13
CA GLU A 37 3.18 0.14 13.18
C GLU A 37 2.43 -1.14 12.85
N THR A 38 1.98 -1.29 11.60
CA THR A 38 1.33 -2.51 11.10
C THR A 38 2.29 -3.69 11.18
N ILE A 39 3.53 -3.50 10.75
CA ILE A 39 4.57 -4.54 10.80
C ILE A 39 4.85 -4.95 12.25
N ALA A 40 4.95 -3.98 13.16
CA ALA A 40 5.18 -4.22 14.58
C ALA A 40 4.02 -4.98 15.23
N GLN A 41 2.77 -4.68 14.88
CA GLN A 41 1.60 -5.44 15.33
C GLN A 41 1.67 -6.90 14.86
N GLY A 42 1.89 -7.14 13.57
CA GLY A 42 2.02 -8.49 13.02
C GLY A 42 3.18 -9.28 13.65
N ALA A 43 4.31 -8.62 13.87
CA ALA A 43 5.49 -9.27 14.45
C ALA A 43 5.26 -9.62 15.94
N ARG A 44 4.58 -8.74 16.70
CA ARG A 44 4.19 -9.01 18.09
C ARG A 44 3.16 -10.14 18.19
N ALA A 45 2.21 -10.21 17.27
CA ALA A 45 1.24 -11.31 17.25
C ALA A 45 1.93 -12.68 17.09
N ARG A 46 3.08 -12.72 16.40
CA ARG A 46 3.87 -13.94 16.17
C ARG A 46 4.86 -14.26 17.31
N LEU A 47 5.43 -13.26 17.96
CA LEU A 47 6.50 -13.42 18.97
C LEU A 47 6.05 -13.19 20.41
N GLY A 48 4.84 -12.69 20.63
CA GLY A 48 4.34 -12.21 21.92
C GLY A 48 4.83 -10.79 22.26
N SER A 49 6.12 -10.49 22.04
CA SER A 49 6.65 -9.13 22.23
C SER A 49 7.79 -8.81 21.27
N LEU A 50 7.82 -7.57 20.81
CA LEU A 50 8.91 -6.98 20.04
C LEU A 50 8.83 -5.45 20.16
N SER A 51 9.93 -4.79 20.53
CA SER A 51 9.95 -3.34 20.65
C SER A 51 9.84 -2.69 19.26
N LEU A 52 9.32 -1.46 19.19
CA LEU A 52 9.27 -0.72 17.92
C LEU A 52 10.68 -0.45 17.39
N GLN A 53 11.64 -0.15 18.28
CA GLN A 53 13.05 0.02 17.90
C GLN A 53 13.61 -1.25 17.23
N ALA A 54 13.34 -2.43 17.80
CA ALA A 54 13.79 -3.68 17.20
C ALA A 54 13.16 -3.92 15.82
N VAL A 55 11.93 -3.44 15.57
CA VAL A 55 11.33 -3.49 14.23
C VAL A 55 12.09 -2.60 13.25
N TYR A 56 12.40 -1.35 13.62
CA TYR A 56 13.23 -0.46 12.81
C TYR A 56 14.61 -1.08 12.52
N ASP A 57 15.32 -1.57 13.54
CA ASP A 57 16.65 -2.17 13.37
C ASP A 57 16.62 -3.37 12.39
N ASN A 58 15.54 -4.16 12.43
CA ASN A 58 15.37 -5.26 11.48
C ASN A 58 15.03 -4.76 10.07
N LEU A 59 14.15 -3.76 9.93
CA LEU A 59 13.79 -3.18 8.63
C LEU A 59 15.02 -2.55 7.96
N ASP A 60 15.85 -1.83 8.71
CA ASP A 60 17.07 -1.20 8.16
C ASP A 60 18.07 -2.25 7.67
N VAL A 61 18.29 -3.32 8.43
CA VAL A 61 19.17 -4.43 8.00
C VAL A 61 18.61 -5.18 6.79
N LEU A 62 17.30 -5.41 6.75
CA LEU A 62 16.66 -6.08 5.63
C LEU A 62 16.67 -5.22 4.36
N ALA A 63 16.51 -3.90 4.50
CA ALA A 63 16.60 -2.95 3.40
C ALA A 63 18.02 -2.84 2.85
N ALA A 64 19.02 -2.73 3.73
CA ALA A 64 20.43 -2.75 3.32
C ALA A 64 20.83 -4.06 2.62
N ALA A 65 20.15 -5.17 2.93
CA ALA A 65 20.34 -6.47 2.29
C ALA A 65 19.52 -6.66 1.00
N GLY A 66 18.75 -5.64 0.58
CA GLY A 66 17.91 -5.69 -0.61
C GLY A 66 16.72 -6.65 -0.51
N LEU A 67 16.32 -7.06 0.72
CA LEU A 67 15.18 -7.96 0.95
C LEU A 67 13.87 -7.21 1.20
N VAL A 68 13.98 -5.93 1.57
CA VAL A 68 12.84 -5.03 1.83
C VAL A 68 13.14 -3.73 1.11
N ARG A 69 12.13 -3.10 0.53
CA ARG A 69 12.23 -1.71 0.06
C ARG A 69 11.54 -0.78 1.04
N ARG A 70 12.14 0.39 1.25
CA ARG A 70 11.58 1.51 1.99
C ARG A 70 11.29 2.63 1.00
N PHE A 71 10.09 3.18 1.03
CA PHE A 71 9.78 4.41 0.30
C PHE A 71 9.09 5.41 1.22
N GLU A 72 9.34 6.69 0.96
CA GLU A 72 8.89 7.80 1.81
C GLU A 72 8.13 8.85 0.99
N PRO A 73 6.81 8.71 0.85
CA PRO A 73 6.01 9.73 0.19
C PRO A 73 6.11 11.04 0.99
N ALA A 74 6.43 12.13 0.29
CA ALA A 74 6.57 13.45 0.91
C ALA A 74 5.37 13.79 1.81
N GLY A 75 5.64 14.11 3.07
CA GLY A 75 4.62 14.46 4.06
C GLY A 75 3.89 13.28 4.71
N HIS A 76 4.30 12.04 4.42
CA HIS A 76 3.72 10.83 5.03
C HIS A 76 4.80 9.95 5.68
N PRO A 77 4.41 9.09 6.63
CA PRO A 77 5.34 8.11 7.21
C PRO A 77 5.88 7.14 6.15
N ALA A 78 7.09 6.64 6.41
CA ALA A 78 7.71 5.60 5.60
C ALA A 78 6.85 4.35 5.49
N ARG A 79 6.94 3.71 4.32
CA ARG A 79 6.27 2.47 3.99
C ARG A 79 7.30 1.45 3.55
N PHE A 80 6.98 0.18 3.79
CA PHE A 80 7.88 -0.94 3.53
C PHE A 80 7.17 -2.05 2.76
N GLU A 81 7.92 -2.73 1.91
CA GLU A 81 7.41 -3.78 1.02
C GLU A 81 8.47 -4.86 0.75
N LEU A 82 8.01 -6.04 0.30
CA LEU A 82 8.89 -7.15 -0.13
C LEU A 82 9.18 -7.13 -1.63
N ARG A 83 8.52 -6.25 -2.39
CA ARG A 83 8.74 -6.12 -3.83
C ARG A 83 10.04 -5.36 -4.05
N VAL A 84 11.08 -6.10 -4.42
CA VAL A 84 12.46 -5.61 -4.55
C VAL A 84 13.08 -6.05 -5.87
N GLY A 85 14.11 -5.33 -6.32
CA GLY A 85 14.93 -5.73 -7.48
C GLY A 85 14.29 -5.49 -8.85
N ASP A 86 13.08 -4.95 -8.92
CA ASP A 86 12.45 -4.52 -10.15
C ASP A 86 12.39 -2.98 -10.24
N ASN A 87 11.70 -2.47 -11.27
CA ASN A 87 11.50 -1.03 -11.45
C ASN A 87 10.01 -0.71 -11.44
N HIS A 88 9.47 -0.55 -10.24
CA HIS A 88 8.12 -0.08 -10.06
C HIS A 88 8.13 1.29 -9.37
N HIS A 89 7.05 2.01 -9.61
CA HIS A 89 6.77 3.37 -9.16
C HIS A 89 5.54 3.37 -8.28
N HIS A 90 5.39 4.40 -7.46
CA HIS A 90 4.28 4.48 -6.52
C HIS A 90 3.23 5.47 -6.99
N LEU A 91 1.96 5.10 -6.94
CA LEU A 91 0.82 5.99 -7.09
C LEU A 91 0.16 6.21 -5.73
N VAL A 92 0.19 7.44 -5.22
CA VAL A 92 -0.26 7.80 -3.88
C VAL A 92 -1.52 8.66 -3.93
N CYS A 93 -2.53 8.26 -3.16
CA CYS A 93 -3.76 9.04 -3.00
C CYS A 93 -3.56 10.20 -2.03
N ARG A 94 -3.89 11.42 -2.45
CA ARG A 94 -3.83 12.65 -1.63
C ARG A 94 -4.85 12.70 -0.49
N VAL A 95 -5.88 11.85 -0.52
CA VAL A 95 -6.97 11.86 0.47
C VAL A 95 -6.79 10.77 1.51
N CYS A 96 -6.72 9.51 1.08
CA CYS A 96 -6.63 8.38 2.00
C CYS A 96 -5.23 7.81 2.17
N THR A 97 -4.22 8.34 1.46
CA THR A 97 -2.82 7.89 1.52
C THR A 97 -2.57 6.47 1.01
N ALA A 98 -3.58 5.83 0.39
CA ALA A 98 -3.41 4.53 -0.26
C ALA A 98 -2.34 4.60 -1.35
N VAL A 99 -1.56 3.52 -1.45
CA VAL A 99 -0.44 3.37 -2.38
C VAL A 99 -0.72 2.19 -3.30
N TYR A 100 -0.41 2.36 -4.58
CA TYR A 100 -0.46 1.31 -5.59
C TYR A 100 0.83 1.28 -6.39
N ASP A 101 1.25 0.08 -6.78
CA ASP A 101 2.37 -0.08 -7.69
C ASP A 101 1.97 0.27 -9.12
N VAL A 102 2.90 0.90 -9.81
CA VAL A 102 2.86 1.13 -11.25
C VAL A 102 4.17 0.61 -11.83
N ASP A 103 4.10 -0.44 -12.64
CA ASP A 103 5.28 -0.93 -13.37
C ASP A 103 5.82 0.17 -14.28
N CYS A 104 7.15 0.27 -14.38
CA CYS A 104 7.77 1.17 -15.35
C CYS A 104 7.27 0.84 -16.77
N VAL A 105 6.71 1.83 -17.46
CA VAL A 105 5.71 1.61 -18.53
C VAL A 105 6.30 1.17 -19.87
N ILE A 106 7.61 0.97 -19.99
CA ILE A 106 8.23 0.49 -21.24
C ILE A 106 9.21 -0.62 -20.85
N GLY A 107 9.43 -1.61 -21.70
CA GLY A 107 10.40 -2.69 -21.43
C GLY A 107 11.84 -2.22 -21.17
N ALA A 108 12.13 -0.92 -21.36
CA ALA A 108 13.33 -0.23 -20.88
C ALA A 108 13.06 0.44 -19.53
N ARG A 109 14.07 0.60 -18.68
CA ARG A 109 13.99 1.30 -17.38
C ARG A 109 14.42 2.78 -17.52
N PRO A 110 13.71 3.67 -18.26
CA PRO A 110 14.21 5.02 -18.58
C PRO A 110 14.45 5.88 -17.35
N CYS A 111 13.75 5.62 -16.25
CA CYS A 111 13.99 6.29 -14.97
C CYS A 111 15.37 5.99 -14.36
N LEU A 112 16.02 4.86 -14.70
CA LEU A 112 17.42 4.58 -14.35
C LEU A 112 18.42 5.05 -15.42
N SER A 113 17.95 5.69 -16.48
CA SER A 113 18.78 6.17 -17.59
C SER A 113 18.39 7.60 -17.92
N PRO A 114 18.71 8.57 -17.02
CA PRO A 114 18.44 9.97 -17.28
C PRO A 114 19.22 10.44 -18.52
N SER A 115 18.77 11.53 -19.12
CA SER A 115 19.41 12.09 -20.32
C SER A 115 20.85 12.56 -20.08
N ASP A 116 21.20 12.88 -18.84
CA ASP A 116 22.56 13.16 -18.36
C ASP A 116 22.64 12.61 -16.93
N ASP A 117 23.61 11.74 -16.66
CA ASP A 117 23.85 11.14 -15.34
C ASP A 117 24.85 11.95 -14.50
N HIS A 118 25.48 12.98 -15.08
CA HIS A 118 26.54 13.78 -14.46
C HIS A 118 27.66 12.95 -13.80
N GLY A 119 27.92 11.73 -14.30
CA GLY A 119 28.93 10.81 -13.79
C GLY A 119 28.51 9.99 -12.57
N PHE A 120 27.23 9.99 -12.19
CA PHE A 120 26.72 9.16 -11.10
C PHE A 120 26.55 7.70 -11.53
N VAL A 121 26.86 6.76 -10.63
CA VAL A 121 26.43 5.36 -10.77
C VAL A 121 25.03 5.25 -10.19
N ILE A 122 24.03 5.14 -11.06
CA ILE A 122 22.62 5.10 -10.67
C ILE A 122 22.23 3.66 -10.38
N ASP A 123 21.86 3.38 -9.12
CA ASP A 123 21.37 2.09 -8.65
C ASP A 123 19.85 2.10 -8.37
N GLU A 124 19.27 3.27 -8.11
CA GLU A 124 17.84 3.45 -7.86
C GLU A 124 17.26 4.71 -8.51
N ALA A 125 15.98 4.64 -8.90
CA ALA A 125 15.15 5.79 -9.24
C ALA A 125 13.77 5.63 -8.62
N GLU A 126 13.34 6.63 -7.86
CA GLU A 126 12.01 6.69 -7.26
C GLU A 126 11.13 7.68 -8.04
N VAL A 127 10.00 7.18 -8.56
CA VAL A 127 8.97 8.02 -9.18
C VAL A 127 7.69 7.83 -8.39
N THR A 128 7.14 8.96 -7.92
CA THR A 128 5.89 8.97 -7.17
C THR A 128 4.85 9.83 -7.89
N PHE A 129 3.79 9.19 -8.35
CA PHE A 129 2.61 9.83 -8.91
C PHE A 129 1.63 10.17 -7.80
N TRP A 130 1.05 11.37 -7.84
CA TRP A 130 0.08 11.81 -6.84
C TRP A 130 -1.28 12.10 -7.46
N GLY A 131 -2.34 11.52 -6.88
CA GLY A 131 -3.70 11.67 -7.40
C GLY A 131 -4.77 11.43 -6.34
N ILE A 132 -6.00 11.13 -6.77
CA ILE A 132 -7.10 10.74 -5.88
C ILE A 132 -7.56 9.35 -6.34
N CYS A 133 -7.61 8.37 -5.45
CA CYS A 133 -8.03 7.01 -5.80
C CYS A 133 -9.54 6.96 -6.14
N ALA A 134 -9.96 5.88 -6.81
CA ALA A 134 -11.35 5.71 -7.22
C ALA A 134 -12.34 5.77 -6.04
N ASP A 135 -11.98 5.19 -4.89
CA ASP A 135 -12.82 5.18 -3.70
C ASP A 135 -13.05 6.60 -3.15
N CYS A 136 -12.00 7.42 -3.11
CA CYS A 136 -12.10 8.81 -2.66
C CYS A 136 -12.86 9.68 -3.66
N GLN A 137 -12.71 9.43 -4.97
CA GLN A 137 -13.51 10.11 -5.99
C GLN A 137 -15.01 9.76 -5.83
N ALA A 138 -15.33 8.47 -5.60
CA ALA A 138 -16.70 8.02 -5.40
C ALA A 138 -17.36 8.61 -4.15
N ARG A 139 -16.63 8.67 -3.02
CA ARG A 139 -17.11 9.30 -1.78
C ARG A 139 -17.43 10.78 -1.98
N ALA A 140 -16.54 11.53 -2.64
CA ALA A 140 -16.77 12.94 -2.92
C ALA A 140 -18.03 13.18 -3.77
N ILE A 141 -18.33 12.29 -4.73
CA ILE A 141 -19.55 12.39 -5.56
C ILE A 141 -20.79 12.07 -4.73
N ALA A 142 -20.73 11.07 -3.84
CA ALA A 142 -21.84 10.71 -2.96
C ALA A 142 -22.19 11.86 -1.98
N ASP A 143 -21.18 12.54 -1.45
CA ASP A 143 -21.36 13.67 -0.53
C ASP A 143 -22.01 14.90 -1.23
N VAL A 144 -21.73 15.11 -2.52
CA VAL A 144 -22.36 16.18 -3.32
C VAL A 144 -23.80 15.82 -3.73
N GLY A 145 -24.09 14.54 -3.97
CA GLY A 145 -25.43 14.07 -4.37
C GLY A 145 -26.43 13.90 -3.22
N GLY A 146 -25.97 13.79 -1.98
CA GLY A 146 -26.82 13.65 -0.77
C GLY A 146 -27.32 14.96 -0.17
N GLY A 147 -26.98 16.11 -0.76
CA GLY A 147 -27.16 17.44 -0.19
C GLY A 147 -28.36 18.26 -0.72
N SER A 148 -29.57 17.70 -0.80
CA SER A 148 -30.80 18.52 -0.75
C SER A 148 -32.03 17.69 -0.34
N GLY A 149 -32.49 17.85 0.91
CA GLY A 149 -33.68 17.16 1.38
C GLY A 149 -34.09 17.48 2.82
N ALA A 150 -34.58 18.72 3.02
CA ALA A 150 -35.53 19.14 4.05
C ALA A 150 -35.17 19.05 5.55
N ARG A 151 -35.10 20.24 6.16
CA ARG A 151 -35.54 20.46 7.55
C ARG A 151 -37.03 20.12 7.64
N ALA A 152 -37.42 19.22 8.52
CA ALA A 152 -38.80 19.06 8.97
C ALA A 152 -38.84 19.21 10.49
N ASN A 153 -39.66 20.16 10.96
CA ASN A 153 -39.95 20.42 12.36
C ASN A 153 -40.50 19.16 13.04
N ALA A 154 -40.04 18.89 14.25
CA ALA A 154 -40.65 17.95 15.17
C ALA A 154 -41.65 18.70 16.05
N ASP A 155 -42.94 18.60 15.72
CA ASP A 155 -44.02 18.68 16.69
C ASP A 155 -44.38 17.25 17.11
N ALA A 156 -44.63 17.08 18.40
CA ALA A 156 -44.91 15.82 19.08
C ALA A 156 -46.22 15.16 18.61
N ASP A 157 -46.24 13.82 18.52
CA ASP A 157 -46.94 12.95 19.48
C ASP A 157 -47.09 11.49 19.01
N THR A 158 -47.09 10.58 20.00
CA THR A 158 -47.66 9.21 20.06
C THR A 158 -46.97 7.98 19.42
N ALA A 159 -46.42 7.16 20.33
CA ALA A 159 -46.55 5.71 20.54
C ALA A 159 -46.96 4.72 19.41
N GLY A 160 -46.23 3.60 19.33
CA GLY A 160 -46.70 2.37 18.67
C GLY A 160 -45.59 1.32 18.48
N ASP A 161 -45.81 0.14 19.05
CA ASP A 161 -44.90 -1.00 19.26
C ASP A 161 -44.77 -1.98 18.06
N ALA A 162 -43.82 -2.92 18.19
CA ALA A 162 -43.70 -4.25 17.58
C ALA A 162 -42.86 -4.47 16.29
N GLY A 163 -41.70 -5.14 16.47
CA GLY A 163 -41.56 -6.55 16.06
C GLY A 163 -40.90 -6.93 14.72
N ALA A 164 -39.95 -7.88 14.83
CA ALA A 164 -39.58 -8.95 13.89
C ALA A 164 -38.35 -8.79 12.95
N ASP A 165 -37.28 -9.49 13.35
CA ASP A 165 -36.46 -10.49 12.63
C ASP A 165 -36.58 -10.65 11.09
N ALA A 166 -35.43 -10.68 10.40
CA ALA A 166 -34.98 -11.74 9.45
C ALA A 166 -33.81 -11.23 8.57
N GLY A 167 -32.76 -12.05 8.45
CA GLY A 167 -31.57 -11.75 7.65
C GLY A 167 -31.68 -12.08 6.16
N ALA A 168 -30.61 -11.77 5.41
CA ALA A 168 -30.20 -12.49 4.21
C ALA A 168 -28.76 -12.13 3.81
N ASP A 169 -28.01 -13.19 3.55
CA ASP A 169 -26.70 -13.29 2.94
C ASP A 169 -26.79 -13.04 1.41
N GLY A 170 -25.72 -12.60 0.76
CA GLY A 170 -25.76 -12.32 -0.68
C GLY A 170 -24.50 -11.71 -1.31
N SER A 171 -23.44 -12.51 -1.43
CA SER A 171 -22.27 -12.20 -2.24
C SER A 171 -22.49 -12.49 -3.74
N ALA A 172 -22.06 -11.59 -4.63
CA ALA A 172 -21.81 -11.87 -6.06
C ALA A 172 -20.80 -10.84 -6.68
N PRO A 173 -20.10 -11.19 -7.79
CA PRO A 173 -18.70 -10.83 -8.00
C PRO A 173 -18.42 -9.59 -8.88
N ALA A 174 -17.20 -9.08 -8.74
CA ALA A 174 -16.66 -7.94 -9.48
C ALA A 174 -16.40 -8.25 -10.97
N GLY A 175 -17.06 -7.52 -11.86
CA GLY A 175 -16.79 -7.50 -13.29
C GLY A 175 -15.65 -6.53 -13.63
N THR A 176 -14.65 -7.00 -14.36
CA THR A 176 -13.53 -6.22 -14.90
C THR A 176 -14.03 -5.21 -15.95
N ARG A 177 -13.77 -3.91 -15.74
CA ARG A 177 -14.04 -2.86 -16.74
C ARG A 177 -12.86 -2.69 -17.71
N PRO A 178 -13.11 -2.39 -19.00
CA PRO A 178 -12.05 -2.19 -19.99
C PRO A 178 -11.35 -0.83 -19.80
N ARG A 179 -10.03 -0.82 -20.02
CA ARG A 179 -9.17 0.38 -19.98
C ARG A 179 -9.49 1.31 -21.15
N ARG A 180 -9.57 2.61 -20.87
CA ARG A 180 -9.77 3.68 -21.87
C ARG A 180 -8.44 3.97 -22.57
N ALA A 181 -8.42 3.98 -23.90
CA ALA A 181 -7.25 4.32 -24.69
C ALA A 181 -6.87 5.80 -24.50
N VAL A 182 -5.57 6.05 -24.31
CA VAL A 182 -4.96 7.39 -24.27
C VAL A 182 -4.51 7.75 -25.69
N PRO A 183 -4.83 8.93 -26.23
CA PRO A 183 -4.45 9.29 -27.60
C PRO A 183 -2.96 9.62 -27.67
N SER A 184 -2.28 9.06 -28.68
CA SER A 184 -0.88 9.32 -28.99
C SER A 184 -0.68 10.78 -29.37
N VAL A 185 0.19 11.48 -28.64
CA VAL A 185 0.68 12.81 -29.03
C VAL A 185 1.60 12.61 -30.23
N ARG A 186 1.32 13.30 -31.35
CA ARG A 186 2.20 13.37 -32.51
C ARG A 186 3.32 14.37 -32.21
N GLU A 187 4.55 13.91 -32.26
CA GLU A 187 5.74 14.76 -32.22
C GLU A 187 5.85 15.57 -33.52
N SER A 188 6.30 16.82 -33.40
CA SER A 188 6.68 17.72 -34.51
C SER A 188 8.18 17.97 -34.44
#